data_AF-A0A1M4MXB4-F1
#
_entry.id   AF-A0A1M4MXB4-F1
#
_cell.length_a   1.000
_cell.length_b   1.000
_cell.length_c   1.000
_cell.angle_alpha   90.00
_cell.angle_beta   90.00
_cell.angle_gamma   90.00
#
_symmetry.space_group_name_H-M   'P 1'
#
loop_
_entity.id
_entity.type
_entity.pdbx_description
1 polymer ?
#
loop_
_entity_poly.entity_id
_entity_poly.type
_entity_poly.pdbx_seq_one_letter_code
_entity_poly.pdbx_strand_id
1 'polypeptide(L)'
;MTISSPQTSLLDHLCPLHAVLDAEGQITSSGPTLTKIVGGDPQGPILDLFDLRRPTGLTDPQTLVKTRTDRLLLSPKTQPDLKMKGVLHPMQGGAVLNLSFGLSVREAVQAYDLTQHDFPETDLTVEMLYMIEANTLAMTAAIDVTRRLQSARQRAESASHTDQLTGLLNRRGLEVAVDALKEGTVPCALVLMDLDHFKSVNDTLGHAAGDRVLEHVANLLRRYTRQNDVVARCGGDEFTLLIPEITAQDLSQRLDALISAVSAPIEFEGQMCRIGASAGWSVVDAAELKDFENLVKITDEALYAAKQSGRSCHRPAQVAQKL
;
A
#
# COMPACT_ATOMS: atom_id res chain seq x y z
N MET A 1 58.18 -2.36 27.42
CA MET A 1 58.37 -3.83 27.31
C MET A 1 57.69 -4.24 26.02
N THR A 2 58.41 -4.79 25.04
CA THR A 2 57.82 -5.36 23.82
C THR A 2 56.89 -6.51 24.22
N ILE A 3 55.70 -6.61 23.61
CA ILE A 3 54.80 -7.76 23.83
C ILE A 3 55.57 -9.03 23.46
N SER A 4 55.63 -9.98 24.38
CA SER A 4 56.31 -11.26 24.16
C SER A 4 55.45 -12.19 23.29
N SER A 5 56.06 -13.12 22.53
CA SER A 5 55.30 -14.06 21.69
C SER A 5 54.17 -14.83 22.39
N PRO A 6 54.25 -15.21 23.69
CA PRO A 6 53.13 -15.83 24.40
C PRO A 6 51.95 -14.88 24.62
N GLN A 7 52.19 -13.57 24.72
CA GLN A 7 51.15 -12.57 24.88
C GLN A 7 50.44 -12.26 23.56
N THR A 8 51.15 -12.35 22.43
CA THR A 8 50.54 -12.24 21.09
C THR A 8 49.58 -13.41 20.82
N SER A 9 50.01 -14.64 21.11
CA SER A 9 49.15 -15.83 20.94
C SER A 9 47.89 -15.80 21.80
N LEU A 10 47.94 -15.19 23.00
CA LEU A 10 46.77 -14.97 23.84
C LEU A 10 45.79 -13.97 23.21
N LEU A 11 46.31 -12.86 22.66
CA LEU A 11 45.50 -11.83 22.00
C LEU A 11 44.88 -12.35 20.69
N ASP A 12 45.58 -13.19 19.93
CA ASP A 12 45.02 -13.81 18.71
C ASP A 12 43.77 -14.63 19.00
N HIS A 13 43.71 -15.28 20.15
CA HIS A 13 42.57 -16.11 20.54
C HIS A 13 41.40 -15.30 21.13
N LEU A 14 41.71 -14.33 22.01
CA LEU A 14 40.68 -13.55 22.71
C LEU A 14 40.16 -12.35 21.89
N CYS A 15 41.04 -11.78 21.07
CA CYS A 15 40.78 -10.58 20.27
C CYS A 15 41.33 -10.77 18.84
N PRO A 16 40.80 -11.69 18.01
CA PRO A 16 41.31 -11.98 16.67
C PRO A 16 41.42 -10.75 15.74
N LEU A 17 40.66 -9.70 16.04
CA LEU A 17 40.62 -8.43 15.32
C LEU A 17 41.33 -7.31 16.11
N HIS A 18 42.61 -7.52 16.42
CA HIS A 18 43.43 -6.55 17.13
C HIS A 18 44.67 -6.09 16.34
N ALA A 19 45.23 -4.95 16.74
CA ALA A 19 46.55 -4.46 16.32
C ALA A 19 47.37 -4.07 17.55
N VAL A 20 48.66 -4.40 17.54
CA VAL A 20 49.65 -3.93 18.52
C VAL A 20 50.43 -2.80 17.89
N LEU A 21 50.42 -1.64 18.55
CA LEU A 21 51.06 -0.41 18.09
C LEU A 21 52.29 -0.10 18.94
N ASP A 22 53.37 0.39 18.34
CA ASP A 22 54.51 0.97 19.07
C ASP A 22 54.23 2.41 19.54
N ALA A 23 55.22 3.08 20.13
CA ALA A 23 55.09 4.45 20.63
C ALA A 23 54.87 5.49 19.51
N GLU A 24 55.26 5.13 18.29
CA GLU A 24 55.13 5.92 17.07
C GLU A 24 53.79 5.69 16.35
N GLY A 25 52.99 4.70 16.80
CA GLY A 25 51.72 4.33 16.20
C GLY A 25 51.83 3.39 14.99
N GLN A 26 52.98 2.74 14.82
CA GLN A 26 53.23 1.73 13.81
C GLN A 26 52.69 0.37 14.27
N ILE A 27 52.10 -0.39 13.35
CA ILE A 27 51.67 -1.76 13.61
C ILE A 27 52.90 -2.65 13.72
N THR A 28 53.01 -3.35 14.85
CA THR A 28 54.11 -4.29 15.16
C THR A 28 53.66 -5.74 15.17
N SER A 29 52.38 -5.99 15.45
CA SER A 29 51.71 -7.26 15.19
C SER A 29 50.21 -7.03 15.02
N SER A 30 49.52 -8.02 14.46
CA SER A 30 48.07 -8.00 14.33
C SER A 30 47.47 -9.38 14.52
N GLY A 31 46.19 -9.40 14.87
CA GLY A 31 45.43 -10.64 14.96
C GLY A 31 45.07 -11.21 13.58
N PRO A 32 44.71 -12.50 13.53
CA PRO A 32 44.42 -13.21 12.28
C PRO A 32 43.27 -12.60 11.48
N THR A 33 42.21 -12.12 12.14
CA THR A 33 41.08 -11.48 11.47
C THR A 33 41.46 -10.13 10.90
N LEU A 34 42.31 -9.36 11.58
CA LEU A 34 42.80 -8.09 11.04
C LEU A 34 43.67 -8.31 9.80
N THR A 35 44.55 -9.30 9.84
CA THR A 35 45.39 -9.72 8.70
C THR A 35 44.52 -10.09 7.49
N LYS A 36 43.43 -10.84 7.72
CA LYS A 36 42.48 -11.23 6.68
C LYS A 36 41.79 -10.03 6.03
N ILE A 37 41.32 -9.06 6.81
CA ILE A 37 40.66 -7.84 6.32
C ILE A 37 41.59 -6.96 5.48
N VAL A 38 42.85 -6.85 5.89
CA VAL A 38 43.86 -6.03 5.20
C VAL A 38 44.42 -6.77 3.97
N GLY A 39 44.25 -8.09 3.89
CA GLY A 39 44.73 -8.91 2.77
C GLY A 39 46.22 -9.24 2.83
N GLY A 40 46.79 -9.26 4.04
CA GLY A 40 48.21 -9.50 4.29
C GLY A 40 48.63 -9.05 5.68
N ASP A 41 49.91 -9.23 6.03
CA ASP A 41 50.45 -8.76 7.31
C ASP A 41 50.53 -7.22 7.31
N PRO A 42 49.73 -6.52 8.13
CA PRO A 42 49.67 -5.06 8.11
C PRO A 42 50.95 -4.46 8.68
N GLN A 43 51.56 -3.55 7.94
CA GLN A 43 52.79 -2.85 8.30
C GLN A 43 52.57 -1.33 8.19
N GLY A 44 53.27 -0.55 9.02
CA GLY A 44 53.21 0.90 9.00
C GLY A 44 52.14 1.51 9.93
N PRO A 45 51.81 2.81 9.77
CA PRO A 45 50.88 3.51 10.64
C PRO A 45 49.45 2.97 10.57
N ILE A 46 48.79 2.78 11.71
CA ILE A 46 47.40 2.28 11.73
C ILE A 46 46.40 3.19 10.98
N LEU A 47 46.65 4.51 10.98
CA LEU A 47 45.82 5.50 10.29
C LEU A 47 46.03 5.52 8.76
N ASP A 48 46.99 4.76 8.25
CA ASP A 48 47.11 4.54 6.80
C ASP A 48 46.09 3.52 6.31
N LEU A 49 45.69 2.57 7.16
CA LEU A 49 44.72 1.52 6.85
C LEU A 49 43.28 1.91 7.21
N PHE A 50 43.11 2.74 8.24
CA PHE A 50 41.80 3.10 8.79
C PHE A 50 41.59 4.60 8.89
N ASP A 51 40.40 5.05 8.50
CA ASP A 51 39.92 6.40 8.77
C ASP A 51 39.29 6.45 10.15
N LEU A 52 39.88 7.28 11.04
CA LEU A 52 39.33 7.53 12.36
C LEU A 52 38.15 8.52 12.27
N ARG A 53 36.93 8.02 12.52
CA ARG A 53 35.70 8.83 12.52
C ARG A 53 35.44 9.48 13.87
N ARG A 54 35.80 8.81 14.98
CA ARG A 54 35.70 9.33 16.35
C ARG A 54 36.85 8.82 17.22
N PRO A 55 37.49 9.66 18.06
CA PRO A 55 37.22 11.10 18.25
C PRO A 55 37.63 11.94 17.02
N THR A 56 36.95 13.06 16.79
CA THR A 56 37.23 13.97 15.67
C THR A 56 38.51 14.76 15.91
N GLY A 57 39.28 15.02 14.85
CA GLY A 57 40.49 15.86 14.90
C GLY A 57 41.77 15.14 15.30
N LEU A 58 41.68 13.86 15.67
CA LEU A 58 42.85 13.03 15.95
C LEU A 58 43.33 12.41 14.62
N THR A 59 44.40 12.96 14.07
CA THR A 59 44.95 12.59 12.75
C THR A 59 46.39 12.07 12.83
N ASP A 60 47.00 12.14 14.01
CA ASP A 60 48.38 11.75 14.26
C ASP A 60 48.45 10.41 15.02
N PRO A 61 49.14 9.39 14.48
CA PRO A 61 49.29 8.08 15.13
C PRO A 61 49.97 8.15 16.51
N GLN A 62 50.93 9.06 16.73
CA GLN A 62 51.60 9.17 18.03
C GLN A 62 50.66 9.68 19.12
N THR A 63 49.80 10.64 18.75
CA THR A 63 48.75 11.17 19.62
C THR A 63 47.67 10.10 19.90
N LEU A 64 47.35 9.24 18.93
CA LEU A 64 46.41 8.13 19.09
C LEU A 64 46.85 7.17 20.20
N VAL A 65 48.09 6.70 20.16
CA VAL A 65 48.63 5.71 21.12
C VAL A 65 48.67 6.25 22.55
N LYS A 66 48.84 7.57 22.73
CA LYS A 66 48.84 8.24 24.03
C LYS A 66 47.43 8.54 24.55
N THR A 67 46.41 8.41 23.71
CA THR A 67 45.03 8.71 24.07
C THR A 67 44.39 7.52 24.76
N ARG A 68 43.93 7.72 26.00
CA ARG A 68 43.09 6.72 26.68
C ARG A 68 41.64 6.93 26.25
N THR A 69 41.11 6.05 25.41
CA THR A 69 39.69 6.10 24.99
C THR A 69 39.11 4.71 24.85
N ASP A 70 37.96 4.52 25.48
CA ASP A 70 37.24 3.25 25.45
C ASP A 70 36.32 3.14 24.22
N ARG A 71 36.28 4.17 23.35
CA ARG A 71 35.38 4.20 22.19
C ARG A 71 36.01 4.93 21.01
N LEU A 72 36.52 4.14 20.07
CA LEU A 72 36.90 4.57 18.74
C LEU A 72 35.81 4.16 17.75
N LEU A 73 35.64 4.98 16.70
CA LEU A 73 34.88 4.59 15.52
C LEU A 73 35.82 4.74 14.32
N LEU A 74 36.05 3.66 13.61
CA LEU A 74 36.94 3.61 12.46
C LEU A 74 36.22 3.03 11.25
N SER A 75 36.75 3.29 10.06
CA SER A 75 36.36 2.61 8.83
C SER A 75 37.62 2.19 8.08
N PRO A 76 37.69 0.96 7.53
CA PRO A 76 38.77 0.62 6.61
C PRO A 76 38.77 1.60 5.43
N LYS A 77 39.92 2.10 5.00
CA LYS A 77 39.97 2.99 3.81
C LYS A 77 39.49 2.30 2.54
N THR A 78 39.62 0.98 2.48
CA THR A 78 39.09 0.14 1.39
C THR A 78 37.56 0.01 1.43
N GLN A 79 36.93 0.24 2.58
CA GLN A 79 35.47 0.20 2.77
C GLN A 79 34.98 1.35 3.66
N PRO A 80 34.88 2.58 3.13
CA PRO A 80 34.55 3.77 3.92
C PRO A 80 33.20 3.73 4.63
N ASP A 81 32.25 2.94 4.11
CA ASP A 81 30.90 2.76 4.67
C ASP A 81 30.85 1.71 5.79
N LEU A 82 31.86 0.83 5.87
CA LEU A 82 31.94 -0.16 6.93
C LEU A 82 32.39 0.51 8.22
N LYS A 83 31.52 0.52 9.22
CA LYS A 83 31.78 1.14 10.51
C LYS A 83 32.26 0.09 11.50
N MET A 84 33.43 0.31 12.08
CA MET A 84 34.03 -0.52 13.09
C MET A 84 34.14 0.25 14.40
N LYS A 85 33.82 -0.40 15.51
CA LYS A 85 34.08 0.12 16.84
C LYS A 85 35.46 -0.36 17.28
N GLY A 86 36.16 0.45 18.05
CA GLY A 86 37.45 0.08 18.62
C GLY A 86 37.59 0.49 20.07
N VAL A 87 38.45 -0.22 20.79
CA VAL A 87 38.95 0.14 22.11
C VAL A 87 40.46 0.19 22.02
N LEU A 88 41.08 1.28 22.51
CA LEU A 88 42.52 1.42 22.52
C LEU A 88 43.02 1.52 23.97
N HIS A 89 43.93 0.62 24.34
CA HIS A 89 44.54 0.59 25.65
C HIS A 89 46.04 0.87 25.56
N PRO A 90 46.52 2.02 26.08
CA PRO A 90 47.95 2.32 26.14
C PRO A 90 48.73 1.33 27.02
N MET A 91 49.99 1.06 26.67
CA MET A 91 50.90 0.21 27.44
C MET A 91 52.33 0.75 27.41
N GLN A 92 53.24 0.12 28.16
CA GLN A 92 54.63 0.55 28.20
C GLN A 92 55.35 0.29 26.87
N GLY A 93 55.45 1.32 26.03
CA GLY A 93 56.11 1.28 24.72
C GLY A 93 55.15 1.23 23.53
N GLY A 94 53.84 1.48 23.74
CA GLY A 94 52.86 1.41 22.66
C GLY A 94 51.41 1.35 23.13
N ALA A 95 50.54 0.69 22.36
CA ALA A 95 49.14 0.42 22.71
C ALA A 95 48.61 -0.86 22.04
N VAL A 96 47.53 -1.44 22.56
CA VAL A 96 46.72 -2.43 21.84
C VAL A 96 45.41 -1.78 21.41
N LEU A 97 45.07 -1.97 20.14
CA LEU A 97 43.78 -1.64 19.55
C LEU A 97 43.01 -2.94 19.33
N ASN A 98 41.81 -3.06 19.90
CA ASN A 98 40.87 -4.13 19.59
C ASN A 98 39.68 -3.56 18.83
N LEU A 99 39.24 -4.21 17.75
CA LEU A 99 38.11 -3.75 16.93
C LEU A 99 36.97 -4.76 16.90
N SER A 100 35.77 -4.27 16.59
CA SER A 100 34.61 -5.08 16.25
C SER A 100 33.77 -4.40 15.17
N PHE A 101 33.06 -5.17 14.36
CA PHE A 101 32.19 -4.60 13.32
C PHE A 101 30.89 -4.03 13.87
N GLY A 102 30.52 -4.38 15.11
CA GLY A 102 29.24 -3.99 15.68
C GLY A 102 28.09 -4.32 14.74
N LEU A 103 27.22 -3.35 14.48
CA LEU A 103 26.05 -3.53 13.60
C LEU A 103 26.42 -3.77 12.13
N SER A 104 27.66 -3.48 11.72
CA SER A 104 28.13 -3.66 10.34
C SER A 104 28.68 -5.08 10.07
N VAL A 105 28.46 -6.03 10.99
CA VAL A 105 29.04 -7.37 10.86
C VAL A 105 28.54 -8.09 9.61
N ARG A 106 27.27 -7.90 9.22
CA ARG A 106 26.73 -8.56 8.04
C ARG A 106 27.49 -8.12 6.79
N GLU A 107 27.72 -6.82 6.65
CA GLU A 107 28.50 -6.23 5.57
C GLU A 107 29.94 -6.72 5.62
N ALA A 108 30.56 -6.77 6.81
CA ALA A 108 31.93 -7.26 6.98
C ALA A 108 32.11 -8.74 6.59
N VAL A 109 31.17 -9.60 6.98
CA VAL A 109 31.17 -11.03 6.62
C VAL A 109 31.11 -11.19 5.11
N GLN A 110 30.24 -10.44 4.44
CA GLN A 110 30.13 -10.47 2.98
C GLN A 110 31.34 -9.87 2.28
N ALA A 111 31.88 -8.78 2.81
CA ALA A 111 33.00 -8.04 2.26
C ALA A 111 34.32 -8.81 2.28
N TYR A 112 34.60 -9.48 3.40
CA TYR A 112 35.90 -10.09 3.69
C TYR A 112 35.85 -11.62 3.81
N ASP A 113 34.73 -12.22 3.41
CA ASP A 113 34.49 -13.67 3.48
C ASP A 113 34.78 -14.23 4.88
N LEU A 114 34.29 -13.53 5.91
CA LEU A 114 34.52 -13.91 7.30
C LEU A 114 33.65 -15.11 7.66
N THR A 115 34.22 -16.00 8.44
CA THR A 115 33.57 -17.20 8.96
C THR A 115 33.46 -17.10 10.49
N GLN A 116 32.77 -18.05 11.11
CA GLN A 116 32.69 -18.11 12.58
C GLN A 116 34.07 -18.10 13.26
N HIS A 117 35.10 -18.69 12.64
CA HIS A 117 36.47 -18.76 13.18
C HIS A 117 37.19 -17.40 13.21
N ASP A 118 36.66 -16.38 12.53
CA ASP A 118 37.20 -15.03 12.54
C ASP A 118 36.72 -14.21 13.76
N PHE A 119 35.87 -14.79 14.61
CA PHE A 119 35.31 -14.18 15.81
C PHE A 119 35.68 -14.98 17.07
N PRO A 120 35.85 -14.33 18.23
CA PRO A 120 35.92 -15.05 19.50
C PRO A 120 34.63 -15.83 19.78
N GLU A 121 34.73 -17.04 20.34
CA GLU A 121 33.57 -17.86 20.74
C GLU A 121 32.66 -17.16 21.79
N THR A 122 33.20 -16.19 22.52
CA THR A 122 32.42 -15.40 23.50
C THR A 122 31.78 -14.14 22.90
N ASP A 123 32.02 -13.87 21.62
CA ASP A 123 31.47 -12.71 20.93
C ASP A 123 30.05 -13.02 20.40
N LEU A 124 29.08 -12.19 20.78
CA LEU A 124 27.66 -12.33 20.40
C LEU A 124 27.37 -12.02 18.92
N THR A 125 28.41 -11.84 18.13
CA THR A 125 28.32 -11.43 16.73
C THR A 125 27.63 -12.49 15.86
N VAL A 126 27.89 -13.77 16.12
CA VAL A 126 27.29 -14.88 15.36
C VAL A 126 25.79 -15.01 15.68
N GLU A 127 25.42 -14.92 16.96
CA GLU A 127 24.02 -14.91 17.40
C GLU A 127 23.26 -13.71 16.82
N MET A 128 23.91 -12.55 16.75
CA MET A 128 23.32 -11.37 16.13
C MET A 128 23.05 -11.55 14.64
N LEU A 129 23.95 -12.23 13.90
CA LEU A 129 23.71 -12.57 12.49
C LEU A 129 22.48 -13.45 12.32
N TYR A 130 22.35 -14.51 13.14
CA TYR A 130 21.15 -15.35 13.15
C TYR A 130 19.89 -14.56 13.50
N MET A 131 19.98 -13.66 14.48
CA MET A 131 18.85 -12.80 14.87
C MET A 131 18.44 -11.83 13.76
N ILE A 132 19.40 -11.24 13.04
CA ILE A 132 19.13 -10.36 11.89
C ILE A 132 18.41 -11.15 10.79
N GLU A 133 18.88 -12.36 10.48
CA GLU A 133 18.26 -13.22 9.47
C GLU A 133 16.84 -13.63 9.86
N ALA A 134 16.65 -14.12 11.08
CA ALA A 134 15.34 -14.48 11.61
C ALA A 134 14.36 -13.30 11.59
N ASN A 135 14.79 -12.11 12.02
CA ASN A 135 13.98 -10.89 11.96
C ASN A 135 13.62 -10.50 10.52
N THR A 136 14.57 -10.65 9.59
CA THR A 136 14.32 -10.35 8.17
C THR A 136 13.26 -11.29 7.60
N LEU A 137 13.35 -12.58 7.89
CA LEU A 137 12.34 -13.58 7.48
C LEU A 137 10.97 -13.31 8.11
N ALA A 138 10.94 -12.99 9.41
CA ALA A 138 9.69 -12.67 10.10
C ALA A 138 9.02 -11.40 9.54
N MET A 139 9.79 -10.34 9.31
CA MET A 139 9.27 -9.08 8.75
C MET A 139 8.73 -9.27 7.33
N THR A 140 9.45 -9.99 6.47
CA THR A 140 9.00 -10.25 5.10
C THR A 140 7.70 -11.05 5.06
N ALA A 141 7.58 -12.08 5.91
CA ALA A 141 6.33 -12.84 6.06
C ALA A 141 5.18 -11.97 6.58
N ALA A 142 5.42 -11.12 7.58
CA ALA A 142 4.42 -10.20 8.11
C ALA A 142 3.89 -9.23 7.05
N ILE A 143 4.79 -8.64 6.24
CA ILE A 143 4.42 -7.74 5.13
C ILE A 143 3.52 -8.46 4.12
N ASP A 144 3.85 -9.72 3.77
CA ASP A 144 3.05 -10.49 2.81
C ASP A 144 1.64 -10.79 3.34
N VAL A 145 1.52 -11.18 4.62
CA VAL A 145 0.22 -11.39 5.28
C VAL A 145 -0.62 -10.11 5.27
N THR A 146 -0.04 -8.97 5.64
CA THR A 146 -0.74 -7.68 5.64
C THR A 146 -1.24 -7.34 4.23
N ARG A 147 -0.42 -7.53 3.20
CA ARG A 147 -0.82 -7.28 1.80
C ARG A 147 -2.00 -8.15 1.39
N ARG A 148 -1.95 -9.45 1.66
CA ARG A 148 -3.06 -10.39 1.35
C ARG A 148 -4.35 -10.00 2.05
N LEU A 149 -4.27 -9.62 3.33
CA LEU A 149 -5.42 -9.19 4.11
C LEU A 149 -6.03 -7.90 3.55
N GLN A 150 -5.21 -6.92 3.17
CA GLN A 150 -5.69 -5.69 2.52
C GLN A 150 -6.40 -5.98 1.19
N SER A 151 -5.82 -6.81 0.32
CA SER A 151 -6.45 -7.17 -0.95
C SER A 151 -7.72 -8.01 -0.78
N ALA A 152 -7.79 -8.87 0.25
CA ALA A 152 -9.02 -9.60 0.58
C ALA A 152 -10.10 -8.65 1.09
N ARG A 153 -9.74 -7.69 1.96
CA ARG A 153 -10.63 -6.66 2.47
C ARG A 153 -11.21 -5.79 1.35
N GLN A 154 -10.36 -5.28 0.44
CA GLN A 154 -10.82 -4.49 -0.71
C GLN A 154 -11.80 -5.27 -1.58
N ARG A 155 -11.51 -6.55 -1.88
CA ARG A 155 -12.43 -7.40 -2.64
C ARG A 155 -13.75 -7.63 -1.90
N ALA A 156 -13.72 -7.83 -0.59
CA ALA A 156 -14.92 -7.98 0.23
C ALA A 156 -15.75 -6.68 0.26
N GLU A 157 -15.09 -5.52 0.36
CA GLU A 157 -15.74 -4.20 0.31
C GLU A 157 -16.35 -3.93 -1.07
N SER A 158 -15.63 -4.19 -2.16
CA SER A 158 -16.17 -4.04 -3.53
C SER A 158 -17.34 -4.98 -3.79
N ALA A 159 -17.23 -6.26 -3.40
CA ALA A 159 -18.32 -7.22 -3.51
C ALA A 159 -19.52 -6.84 -2.65
N SER A 160 -19.30 -6.12 -1.54
CA SER A 160 -20.38 -5.63 -0.69
C SER A 160 -21.17 -4.48 -1.31
N HIS A 161 -20.59 -3.71 -2.24
CA HIS A 161 -21.20 -2.48 -2.77
C HIS A 161 -21.59 -2.55 -4.26
N THR A 162 -21.29 -3.64 -4.94
CA THR A 162 -21.58 -3.83 -6.37
C THR A 162 -22.58 -4.96 -6.60
N ASP A 163 -23.40 -4.82 -7.64
CA ASP A 163 -24.25 -5.89 -8.17
C ASP A 163 -23.41 -6.80 -9.06
N GLN A 164 -23.36 -8.10 -8.75
CA GLN A 164 -22.44 -9.03 -9.42
C GLN A 164 -22.77 -9.27 -10.89
N LEU A 165 -24.05 -9.18 -11.26
CA LEU A 165 -24.49 -9.40 -12.64
C LEU A 165 -24.17 -8.18 -13.52
N THR A 166 -24.61 -7.00 -13.08
CA THR A 166 -24.52 -5.80 -13.92
C THR A 166 -23.19 -5.06 -13.76
N GLY A 167 -22.49 -5.25 -12.63
CA GLY A 167 -21.31 -4.48 -12.22
C GLY A 167 -21.61 -3.02 -11.86
N LEU A 168 -22.88 -2.66 -11.68
CA LEU A 168 -23.29 -1.36 -11.14
C LEU A 168 -23.17 -1.38 -9.61
N LEU A 169 -23.41 -0.25 -8.95
CA LEU A 169 -23.58 -0.28 -7.49
C LEU A 169 -24.81 -1.11 -7.12
N ASN A 170 -24.79 -1.76 -5.96
CA ASN A 170 -25.98 -2.33 -5.35
C ASN A 170 -26.64 -1.31 -4.40
N ARG A 171 -27.73 -1.69 -3.74
CA ARG A 171 -28.43 -0.84 -2.76
C ARG A 171 -27.49 -0.25 -1.69
N ARG A 172 -26.56 -1.04 -1.15
CA ARG A 172 -25.59 -0.58 -0.15
C ARG A 172 -24.56 0.38 -0.75
N GLY A 173 -24.12 0.14 -1.98
CA GLY A 173 -23.25 1.07 -2.71
C GLY A 173 -23.92 2.42 -2.96
N LEU A 174 -25.23 2.42 -3.25
CA LEU A 174 -26.03 3.63 -3.39
C LEU A 174 -26.09 4.42 -2.07
N GLU A 175 -26.35 3.76 -0.94
CA GLU A 175 -26.40 4.41 0.38
C GLU A 175 -25.10 5.17 0.70
N VAL A 176 -23.94 4.54 0.44
CA VAL A 176 -22.63 5.19 0.62
C VAL A 176 -22.47 6.41 -0.30
N ALA A 177 -22.94 6.33 -1.54
CA ALA A 177 -22.86 7.44 -2.49
C ALA A 177 -23.79 8.60 -2.11
N VAL A 178 -24.99 8.30 -1.61
CA VAL A 178 -25.91 9.31 -1.05
C VAL A 178 -25.25 10.03 0.11
N ASP A 179 -24.64 9.30 1.05
CA ASP A 179 -24.00 9.89 2.22
C ASP A 179 -22.86 10.84 1.84
N ALA A 180 -22.07 10.51 0.81
CA ALA A 180 -21.03 11.39 0.30
C ALA A 180 -21.59 12.70 -0.33
N LEU A 181 -22.79 12.65 -0.91
CA LEU A 181 -23.43 13.81 -1.55
C LEU A 181 -24.19 14.70 -0.55
N LYS A 182 -24.59 14.18 0.62
CA LYS A 182 -25.27 14.97 1.67
C LYS A 182 -24.44 16.14 2.20
N GLU A 183 -23.12 16.07 2.08
CA GLU A 183 -22.19 17.12 2.51
C GLU A 183 -21.96 18.19 1.44
N GLY A 184 -22.47 17.98 0.21
CA GLY A 184 -22.33 18.91 -0.90
C GLY A 184 -23.26 20.11 -0.83
N THR A 185 -23.09 21.04 -1.77
CA THR A 185 -23.93 22.23 -1.94
C THR A 185 -24.61 22.31 -3.30
N VAL A 186 -24.38 21.35 -4.19
CA VAL A 186 -24.84 21.40 -5.58
C VAL A 186 -26.14 20.61 -5.74
N PRO A 187 -27.12 21.09 -6.53
CA PRO A 187 -28.35 20.35 -6.80
C PRO A 187 -28.09 18.97 -7.40
N CYS A 188 -28.94 18.01 -7.06
CA CYS A 188 -28.86 16.63 -7.50
C CYS A 188 -30.23 16.12 -7.94
N ALA A 189 -30.27 15.32 -9.00
CA ALA A 189 -31.45 14.57 -9.36
C ALA A 189 -31.41 13.15 -8.79
N LEU A 190 -32.52 12.70 -8.20
CA LEU A 190 -32.81 11.28 -7.95
C LEU A 190 -33.71 10.77 -9.07
N VAL A 191 -33.34 9.63 -9.67
CA VAL A 191 -34.16 8.91 -10.64
C VAL A 191 -34.38 7.49 -10.15
N LEU A 192 -35.63 7.06 -10.10
CA LEU A 192 -36.02 5.67 -9.91
C LEU A 192 -36.55 5.13 -11.23
N MET A 193 -36.00 4.03 -11.71
CA MET A 193 -36.30 3.42 -13.00
C MET A 193 -36.62 1.94 -12.84
N ASP A 194 -37.58 1.47 -13.59
CA ASP A 194 -38.03 0.08 -13.61
C ASP A 194 -38.24 -0.39 -15.05
N LEU A 195 -37.91 -1.66 -15.33
CA LEU A 195 -38.03 -2.21 -16.68
C LEU A 195 -39.44 -2.74 -16.95
N ASP A 196 -40.09 -2.11 -17.91
CA ASP A 196 -41.43 -2.50 -18.34
C ASP A 196 -41.41 -3.87 -19.02
N HIS A 197 -42.33 -4.74 -18.62
CA HIS A 197 -42.50 -6.09 -19.17
C HIS A 197 -41.31 -7.04 -18.96
N PHE A 198 -40.36 -6.70 -18.08
CA PHE A 198 -39.19 -7.54 -17.80
C PHE A 198 -39.56 -8.96 -17.33
N LYS A 199 -40.57 -9.08 -16.45
CA LYS A 199 -41.08 -10.38 -16.02
C LYS A 199 -41.56 -11.25 -17.19
N SER A 200 -42.16 -10.65 -18.23
CA SER A 200 -42.61 -11.39 -19.41
C SER A 200 -41.44 -12.02 -20.17
N VAL A 201 -40.28 -11.34 -20.21
CA VAL A 201 -39.06 -11.89 -20.81
C VAL A 201 -38.58 -13.10 -20.02
N ASN A 202 -38.50 -12.99 -18.69
CA ASN A 202 -38.13 -14.12 -17.83
C ASN A 202 -39.09 -15.30 -17.97
N ASP A 203 -40.40 -15.05 -17.97
CA ASP A 203 -41.41 -16.09 -18.01
C ASP A 203 -41.45 -16.80 -19.38
N THR A 204 -41.08 -16.12 -20.47
CA THR A 204 -41.15 -16.66 -21.84
C THR A 204 -39.82 -17.25 -22.31
N LEU A 205 -38.70 -16.60 -21.97
CA LEU A 205 -37.37 -16.88 -22.52
C LEU A 205 -36.37 -17.36 -21.46
N GLY A 206 -36.80 -17.42 -20.20
CA GLY A 206 -35.99 -17.86 -19.08
C GLY A 206 -35.09 -16.77 -18.49
N HIS A 207 -34.54 -17.06 -17.32
CA HIS A 207 -33.72 -16.12 -16.55
C HIS A 207 -32.45 -15.68 -17.27
N ALA A 208 -31.84 -16.53 -18.10
CA ALA A 208 -30.64 -16.16 -18.86
C ALA A 208 -30.92 -15.00 -19.85
N ALA A 209 -32.11 -14.97 -20.45
CA ALA A 209 -32.54 -13.85 -21.29
C ALA A 209 -32.75 -12.57 -20.46
N GLY A 210 -33.36 -12.70 -19.27
CA GLY A 210 -33.49 -11.60 -18.32
C GLY A 210 -32.15 -11.04 -17.87
N ASP A 211 -31.18 -11.90 -17.55
CA ASP A 211 -29.83 -11.51 -17.17
C ASP A 211 -29.15 -10.72 -18.29
N ARG A 212 -29.28 -11.19 -19.54
CA ARG A 212 -28.76 -10.49 -20.73
C ARG A 212 -29.39 -9.10 -20.89
N VAL A 213 -30.68 -8.97 -20.63
CA VAL A 213 -31.41 -7.69 -20.66
C VAL A 213 -30.88 -6.75 -19.59
N LEU A 214 -30.70 -7.23 -18.36
CA LEU A 214 -30.16 -6.42 -17.25
C LEU A 214 -28.75 -5.93 -17.54
N GLU A 215 -27.87 -6.78 -18.06
CA GLU A 215 -26.52 -6.38 -18.50
C GLU A 215 -26.56 -5.35 -19.64
N HIS A 216 -27.49 -5.51 -20.60
CA HIS A 216 -27.66 -4.56 -21.70
C HIS A 216 -28.08 -3.19 -21.17
N VAL A 217 -29.10 -3.14 -20.33
CA VAL A 217 -29.59 -1.90 -19.69
C VAL A 217 -28.48 -1.26 -18.86
N ALA A 218 -27.75 -2.04 -18.05
CA ALA A 218 -26.65 -1.50 -17.25
C ALA A 218 -25.56 -0.83 -18.12
N ASN A 219 -25.26 -1.41 -19.28
CA ASN A 219 -24.33 -0.81 -20.23
C ASN A 219 -24.89 0.46 -20.90
N LEU A 220 -26.19 0.52 -21.18
CA LEU A 220 -26.84 1.75 -21.64
C LEU A 220 -26.76 2.83 -20.55
N LEU A 221 -27.12 2.50 -19.31
CA LEU A 221 -27.02 3.44 -18.19
C LEU A 221 -25.63 4.06 -18.10
N ARG A 222 -24.56 3.25 -18.12
CA ARG A 222 -23.17 3.73 -18.13
C ARG A 222 -22.83 4.66 -19.29
N ARG A 223 -23.41 4.45 -20.48
CA ARG A 223 -23.16 5.30 -21.66
C ARG A 223 -23.90 6.63 -21.60
N TYR A 224 -25.06 6.64 -20.95
CA TYR A 224 -25.90 7.83 -20.79
C TYR A 224 -25.59 8.61 -19.49
N THR A 225 -24.66 8.13 -18.67
CA THR A 225 -24.20 8.79 -17.46
C THR A 225 -22.74 9.24 -17.54
N ARG A 226 -22.41 10.26 -16.76
CA ARG A 226 -21.05 10.82 -16.61
C ARG A 226 -20.31 10.09 -15.49
N GLN A 227 -19.01 10.33 -15.39
CA GLN A 227 -18.17 9.75 -14.34
C GLN A 227 -18.62 10.08 -12.91
N ASN A 228 -19.21 11.27 -12.71
CA ASN A 228 -19.69 11.73 -11.39
C ASN A 228 -21.15 11.32 -11.10
N ASP A 229 -21.82 10.72 -12.07
CA ASP A 229 -23.19 10.23 -11.89
C ASP A 229 -23.12 8.85 -11.22
N VAL A 230 -24.03 8.61 -10.28
CA VAL A 230 -24.13 7.33 -9.57
C VAL A 230 -25.21 6.50 -10.25
N VAL A 231 -24.91 5.24 -10.53
CA VAL A 231 -25.88 4.29 -11.08
C VAL A 231 -25.84 3.02 -10.23
N ALA A 232 -27.00 2.63 -9.72
CA ALA A 232 -27.18 1.44 -8.90
C ALA A 232 -28.32 0.57 -9.43
N ARG A 233 -28.19 -0.74 -9.24
CA ARG A 233 -29.30 -1.71 -9.32
C ARG A 233 -29.72 -2.07 -7.91
N CYS A 234 -30.91 -1.65 -7.51
CA CYS A 234 -31.37 -1.75 -6.12
C CYS A 234 -32.35 -2.91 -5.87
N GLY A 235 -32.83 -3.54 -6.94
CA GLY A 235 -33.78 -4.65 -6.93
C GLY A 235 -33.62 -5.54 -8.16
N GLY A 236 -34.65 -6.33 -8.48
CA GLY A 236 -34.63 -7.27 -9.61
C GLY A 236 -34.40 -6.55 -10.95
N ASP A 237 -35.30 -5.64 -11.28
CA ASP A 237 -35.35 -4.80 -12.48
C ASP A 237 -35.36 -3.30 -12.16
N GLU A 238 -35.06 -2.96 -10.91
CA GLU A 238 -35.06 -1.59 -10.38
C GLU A 238 -33.66 -0.98 -10.43
N PHE A 239 -33.55 0.17 -11.09
CA PHE A 239 -32.35 0.97 -11.20
C PHE A 239 -32.55 2.34 -10.56
N THR A 240 -31.53 2.81 -9.84
CA THR A 240 -31.52 4.13 -9.22
C THR A 240 -30.34 4.93 -9.74
N LEU A 241 -30.59 6.18 -10.12
CA LEU A 241 -29.55 7.12 -10.52
C LEU A 241 -29.53 8.32 -9.58
N LEU A 242 -28.32 8.76 -9.22
CA LEU A 242 -28.08 10.08 -8.63
C LEU A 242 -27.23 10.89 -9.60
N ILE A 243 -27.75 12.02 -10.05
CA ILE A 243 -27.10 12.84 -11.06
C ILE A 243 -26.88 14.24 -10.49
N PRO A 244 -25.67 14.54 -10.00
CA PRO A 244 -25.30 15.88 -9.55
C PRO A 244 -25.27 16.89 -10.71
N GLU A 245 -25.45 18.17 -10.39
CA GLU A 245 -25.23 19.29 -11.31
C GLU A 245 -26.07 19.22 -12.59
N ILE A 246 -27.33 18.80 -12.48
CA ILE A 246 -28.24 18.68 -13.63
C ILE A 246 -29.52 19.50 -13.43
N THR A 247 -29.98 20.12 -14.52
CA THR A 247 -31.26 20.80 -14.56
C THR A 247 -32.39 19.80 -14.86
N ALA A 248 -33.62 20.13 -14.46
CA ALA A 248 -34.80 19.35 -14.79
C ALA A 248 -34.99 19.12 -16.30
N GLN A 249 -34.68 20.14 -17.11
CA GLN A 249 -34.80 20.06 -18.58
C GLN A 249 -33.74 19.11 -19.19
N ASP A 250 -32.48 19.24 -18.77
CA ASP A 250 -31.40 18.37 -19.27
C ASP A 250 -31.61 16.91 -18.84
N LEU A 251 -32.11 16.71 -17.62
CA LEU A 251 -32.46 15.39 -17.12
C LEU A 251 -33.57 14.76 -17.95
N SER A 252 -34.66 15.51 -18.23
CA SER A 252 -35.76 15.04 -19.08
C SER A 252 -35.25 14.58 -20.44
N GLN A 253 -34.47 15.42 -21.14
CA GLN A 253 -33.94 15.07 -22.47
C GLN A 253 -33.04 13.83 -22.45
N ARG A 254 -32.24 13.70 -21.39
CA ARG A 254 -31.37 12.53 -21.20
C ARG A 254 -32.20 11.26 -20.96
N LEU A 255 -33.24 11.35 -20.14
CA LEU A 255 -34.13 10.22 -19.84
C LEU A 255 -34.95 9.81 -21.07
N ASP A 256 -35.42 10.75 -21.90
CA ASP A 256 -36.07 10.45 -23.18
C ASP A 256 -35.15 9.62 -24.08
N ALA A 257 -33.90 10.05 -24.24
CA ALA A 257 -32.92 9.36 -25.06
C ALA A 257 -32.55 7.97 -24.50
N LEU A 258 -32.43 7.85 -23.18
CA LEU A 258 -32.15 6.59 -22.50
C LEU A 258 -33.31 5.59 -22.62
N ILE A 259 -34.55 6.03 -22.35
CA ILE A 259 -35.75 5.17 -22.45
C ILE A 259 -35.94 4.69 -23.88
N SER A 260 -35.72 5.57 -24.87
CA SER A 260 -35.74 5.20 -26.29
C SER A 260 -34.69 4.12 -26.61
N ALA A 261 -33.47 4.26 -26.09
CA ALA A 261 -32.41 3.27 -26.29
C ALA A 261 -32.71 1.92 -25.61
N VAL A 262 -33.26 1.93 -24.40
CA VAL A 262 -33.69 0.70 -23.69
C VAL A 262 -34.82 -0.01 -24.44
N SER A 263 -35.68 0.75 -25.12
CA SER A 263 -36.82 0.21 -25.87
C SER A 263 -36.42 -0.44 -27.21
N ALA A 264 -35.15 -0.35 -27.61
CA ALA A 264 -34.65 -1.02 -28.80
C ALA A 264 -34.66 -2.56 -28.60
N PRO A 265 -34.99 -3.36 -29.64
CA PRO A 265 -34.95 -4.81 -29.53
C PRO A 265 -33.57 -5.36 -29.14
N ILE A 266 -33.54 -6.28 -28.19
CA ILE A 266 -32.32 -6.94 -27.71
C ILE A 266 -32.31 -8.38 -28.24
N GLU A 267 -31.31 -8.74 -29.02
CA GLU A 267 -31.15 -10.10 -29.53
C GLU A 267 -30.58 -11.04 -28.44
N PHE A 268 -31.23 -12.17 -28.23
CA PHE A 268 -30.79 -13.26 -27.37
C PHE A 268 -31.10 -14.61 -28.06
N GLU A 269 -30.08 -15.41 -28.35
CA GLU A 269 -30.20 -16.72 -29.00
C GLU A 269 -31.07 -16.73 -30.29
N GLY A 270 -30.95 -15.68 -31.11
CA GLY A 270 -31.71 -15.53 -32.36
C GLY A 270 -33.17 -15.07 -32.17
N GLN A 271 -33.57 -14.74 -30.93
CA GLN A 271 -34.87 -14.16 -30.61
C GLN A 271 -34.73 -12.69 -30.21
N MET A 272 -35.74 -11.90 -30.55
CA MET A 272 -35.77 -10.46 -30.24
C MET A 272 -36.61 -10.21 -28.99
N CYS A 273 -35.95 -9.79 -27.91
CA CYS A 273 -36.58 -9.34 -26.68
C CYS A 273 -36.95 -7.85 -26.82
N ARG A 274 -38.14 -7.46 -26.38
CA ARG A 274 -38.54 -6.05 -26.28
C ARG A 274 -38.99 -5.76 -24.86
N ILE A 275 -38.36 -4.76 -24.25
CA ILE A 275 -38.73 -4.21 -22.96
C ILE A 275 -38.91 -2.70 -23.11
N GLY A 276 -39.52 -2.05 -22.13
CA GLY A 276 -39.50 -0.60 -21.99
C GLY A 276 -38.81 -0.22 -20.68
N ALA A 277 -38.74 1.07 -20.40
CA ALA A 277 -38.36 1.57 -19.08
C ALA A 277 -39.29 2.71 -18.67
N SER A 278 -39.80 2.64 -17.45
CA SER A 278 -40.54 3.73 -16.82
C SER A 278 -39.66 4.37 -15.75
N ALA A 279 -39.67 5.70 -15.65
CA ALA A 279 -38.87 6.43 -14.67
C ALA A 279 -39.64 7.51 -13.92
N GLY A 280 -39.46 7.59 -12.60
CA GLY A 280 -39.82 8.74 -11.78
C GLY A 280 -38.57 9.52 -11.41
N TRP A 281 -38.63 10.85 -11.35
CA TRP A 281 -37.48 11.64 -10.95
C TRP A 281 -37.82 12.90 -10.15
N SER A 282 -36.89 13.32 -9.29
CA SER A 282 -36.94 14.55 -8.51
C SER A 282 -35.62 15.29 -8.63
N VAL A 283 -35.65 16.60 -8.85
CA VAL A 283 -34.45 17.46 -8.75
C VAL A 283 -34.55 18.22 -7.44
N VAL A 284 -33.54 18.08 -6.60
CA VAL A 284 -33.51 18.65 -5.25
C VAL A 284 -32.19 19.33 -4.95
N ASP A 285 -32.19 20.22 -3.96
CA ASP A 285 -30.96 20.75 -3.41
C ASP A 285 -30.25 19.71 -2.53
N ALA A 286 -28.93 19.82 -2.38
CA ALA A 286 -28.15 18.88 -1.57
C ALA A 286 -28.64 18.78 -0.11
N ALA A 287 -29.23 19.85 0.43
CA ALA A 287 -29.80 19.85 1.78
C ALA A 287 -31.00 18.91 1.95
N GLU A 288 -31.77 18.68 0.87
CA GLU A 288 -32.95 17.81 0.88
C GLU A 288 -32.58 16.33 0.80
N LEU A 289 -31.35 15.99 0.37
CA LEU A 289 -30.81 14.63 0.43
C LEU A 289 -30.67 14.10 1.87
N LYS A 290 -30.77 14.97 2.89
CA LYS A 290 -30.79 14.55 4.30
C LYS A 290 -32.01 13.72 4.64
N ASP A 291 -33.14 13.95 3.96
CA ASP A 291 -34.37 13.16 4.09
C ASP A 291 -34.55 12.27 2.84
N PHE A 292 -33.55 11.41 2.62
CA PHE A 292 -33.48 10.57 1.43
C PHE A 292 -34.67 9.60 1.32
N GLU A 293 -35.19 9.08 2.45
CA GLU A 293 -36.34 8.17 2.46
C GLU A 293 -37.60 8.84 1.93
N ASN A 294 -37.88 10.08 2.37
CA ASN A 294 -39.03 10.83 1.86
C ASN A 294 -38.86 11.19 0.38
N LEU A 295 -37.64 11.55 -0.04
CA LEU A 295 -37.33 11.82 -1.44
C LEU A 295 -37.56 10.61 -2.34
N VAL A 296 -37.15 9.42 -1.90
CA VAL A 296 -37.42 8.15 -2.59
C VAL A 296 -38.92 7.93 -2.73
N LYS A 297 -39.69 8.14 -1.66
CA LYS A 297 -41.15 7.97 -1.67
C LYS A 297 -41.84 8.87 -2.70
N ILE A 298 -41.51 10.16 -2.71
CA ILE A 298 -42.08 11.13 -3.65
C ILE A 298 -41.67 10.80 -5.10
N THR A 299 -40.45 10.31 -5.30
CA THR A 299 -39.97 9.90 -6.62
C THR A 299 -40.63 8.60 -7.10
N ASP A 300 -40.94 7.68 -6.18
CA ASP A 300 -41.64 6.43 -6.49
C ASP A 300 -43.09 6.69 -6.92
N GLU A 301 -43.78 7.66 -6.31
CA GLU A 301 -45.09 8.10 -6.76
C GLU A 301 -45.06 8.61 -8.22
N ALA A 302 -43.99 9.30 -8.61
CA ALA A 302 -43.78 9.74 -9.99
C ALA A 302 -43.53 8.55 -10.95
N LEU A 303 -42.73 7.57 -10.53
CA LEU A 303 -42.49 6.34 -11.28
C LEU A 303 -43.80 5.56 -11.48
N TYR A 304 -44.62 5.47 -10.43
CA TYR A 304 -45.93 4.85 -10.50
C TYR A 304 -46.85 5.56 -11.50
N ALA A 305 -46.86 6.90 -11.50
CA ALA A 305 -47.60 7.69 -12.49
C ALA A 305 -47.09 7.45 -13.93
N ALA A 306 -45.78 7.29 -14.12
CA ALA A 306 -45.21 6.93 -15.42
C ALA A 306 -45.74 5.58 -15.91
N LYS A 307 -45.71 4.55 -15.05
CA LYS A 307 -46.25 3.21 -15.32
C LYS A 307 -47.74 3.24 -15.67
N GLN A 308 -48.54 4.07 -15.00
CA GLN A 308 -49.97 4.23 -15.29
C GLN A 308 -50.25 4.96 -16.61
N SER A 309 -49.35 5.84 -17.04
CA SER A 309 -49.54 6.67 -18.25
C SER A 309 -49.23 5.96 -19.57
N GLY A 310 -49.15 4.63 -19.56
CA GLY A 310 -48.87 3.82 -20.75
C GLY A 310 -47.46 3.23 -20.80
N ARG A 311 -46.64 3.42 -19.75
CA ARG A 311 -45.25 2.93 -19.64
C ARG A 311 -44.30 3.57 -20.65
N SER A 312 -43.02 3.19 -20.61
CA SER A 312 -41.98 3.66 -21.55
C SER A 312 -41.86 5.19 -21.59
N CYS A 313 -41.95 5.82 -20.42
CA CYS A 313 -41.90 7.26 -20.26
C CYS A 313 -41.32 7.62 -18.89
N HIS A 314 -41.02 8.91 -18.71
CA HIS A 314 -40.60 9.42 -17.40
C HIS A 314 -41.55 10.50 -16.88
N ARG A 315 -41.63 10.67 -15.56
CA ARG A 315 -42.41 11.73 -14.91
C ARG A 315 -41.60 12.43 -13.81
N PRO A 316 -41.65 13.78 -13.74
CA PRO A 316 -41.17 14.49 -12.56
C PRO A 316 -42.10 14.23 -11.37
N ALA A 317 -41.54 14.20 -10.17
CA ALA A 317 -42.34 14.25 -8.96
C ALA A 317 -43.05 15.60 -8.85
N GLN A 318 -44.32 15.55 -8.45
CA GLN A 318 -45.10 16.76 -8.21
C GLN A 318 -44.72 17.31 -6.84
N VAL A 319 -43.86 18.33 -6.82
CA VAL A 319 -43.64 19.11 -5.61
C VAL A 319 -44.91 19.89 -5.35
N ALA A 320 -45.61 19.59 -4.25
CA ALA A 320 -46.65 20.48 -3.76
C ALA A 320 -45.99 21.84 -3.53
N GLN A 321 -46.37 22.85 -4.32
CA GLN A 321 -45.90 24.22 -4.11
C GLN A 321 -46.18 24.56 -2.65
N LYS A 322 -45.11 24.71 -1.85
CA LYS A 322 -45.21 25.37 -0.55
C LYS A 322 -45.62 26.82 -0.85
N LEU A 323 -46.91 27.09 -0.71
CA LEU A 323 -47.49 28.44 -0.65
C LEU A 323 -46.91 29.19 0.55
#